data_AF-A0A528H465-F1
#
_entry.id   AF-A0A528H465-F1
#
_cell.length_a   1.000
_cell.length_b   1.000
_cell.length_c   1.000
_cell.angle_alpha   90.00
_cell.angle_beta   90.00
_cell.angle_gamma   90.00
#
_symmetry.space_group_name_H-M   'P 1'
#
loop_
_entity.id
_entity.type
_entity.pdbx_description
1 polymer ?
#
loop_
_entity_poly.entity_id
_entity_poly.type
_entity_poly.pdbx_seq_one_letter_code
_entity_poly.pdbx_strand_id
1 'polypeptide(L)'
;IDRHPVMSRHPNTPMDESDLLIHLSRQTDLASGLVDLATLQSASRSEAFDRLLADGTNIVLLDIASLESQALAGKEIWRVRRPGGTLVVGSSGIEYALLAEWASNGTVRVEPSFSPPGAAERIAVVSGSCSPTTERQIRHALTDGFDGIEVDPVEL
;
A
#
# COMPACT_ATOMS: atom_id res chain seq x y z
N ILE A 1 8.56 6.73 9.82
CA ILE A 1 9.23 6.12 8.63
C ILE A 1 10.66 6.64 8.51
N ASP A 2 10.84 7.96 8.65
CA ASP A 2 12.03 8.70 9.09
C ASP A 2 12.94 8.04 10.16
N ARG A 3 12.40 7.17 11.03
CA ARG A 3 13.18 6.42 12.04
C ARG A 3 13.37 4.94 11.72
N HIS A 4 12.79 4.44 10.63
CA HIS A 4 12.86 3.04 10.26
C HIS A 4 14.27 2.69 9.74
N PRO A 5 14.92 1.62 10.22
CA PRO A 5 16.34 1.33 9.96
C PRO A 5 16.70 1.17 8.48
N VAL A 6 15.72 0.76 7.66
CA VAL A 6 15.88 0.63 6.21
C VAL A 6 15.48 1.91 5.47
N MET A 7 14.35 2.54 5.82
CA MET A 7 13.80 3.63 5.00
C MET A 7 14.56 4.93 5.19
N SER A 8 15.02 5.23 6.41
CA SER A 8 15.75 6.48 6.68
C SER A 8 17.17 6.50 6.13
N ARG A 9 17.70 5.34 5.76
CA ARG A 9 19.04 5.14 5.21
C ARG A 9 19.01 4.47 3.84
N HIS A 10 17.84 4.47 3.19
CA HIS A 10 17.70 3.81 1.91
C HIS A 10 18.66 4.46 0.89
N PRO A 11 19.43 3.69 0.12
CA PRO A 11 20.53 4.24 -0.70
C PRO A 11 20.05 5.23 -1.78
N ASN A 12 18.86 5.02 -2.33
CA ASN A 12 18.30 5.86 -3.40
C ASN A 12 17.22 6.85 -2.90
N THR A 13 16.27 6.38 -2.08
CA THR A 13 15.12 7.16 -1.60
C THR A 13 15.07 7.21 -0.06
N PRO A 14 16.06 7.84 0.61
CA PRO A 14 16.04 7.98 2.05
C PRO A 14 14.83 8.83 2.49
N MET A 15 14.07 8.34 3.46
CA MET A 15 12.94 9.07 4.05
C MET A 15 13.39 9.76 5.33
N ASP A 16 13.33 11.09 5.37
CA ASP A 16 13.70 11.93 6.53
C ASP A 16 12.47 12.49 7.26
N GLU A 17 11.27 12.31 6.70
CA GLU A 17 9.99 12.80 7.22
C GLU A 17 8.98 11.64 7.28
N SER A 18 8.15 11.62 8.32
CA SER A 18 7.07 10.64 8.50
C SER A 18 5.67 11.17 8.38
N ASP A 19 5.49 12.47 8.55
CA ASP A 19 4.26 13.13 8.17
C ASP A 19 4.19 13.21 6.64
N LEU A 20 3.30 12.40 6.06
CA LEU A 20 3.14 12.34 4.61
C LEU A 20 2.62 13.65 4.02
N LEU A 21 1.88 14.46 4.76
CA LEU A 21 1.43 15.77 4.28
C LEU A 21 2.62 16.73 4.15
N ILE A 22 3.51 16.76 5.15
CA ILE A 22 4.75 17.53 5.07
C ILE A 22 5.62 17.02 3.93
N HIS A 23 5.78 15.69 3.81
CA HIS A 23 6.57 15.10 2.73
C HIS A 23 6.05 15.47 1.34
N LEU A 24 4.73 15.36 1.12
CA LEU A 24 4.08 15.71 -0.16
C LEU A 24 4.16 17.20 -0.46
N SER A 25 4.07 18.07 0.56
CA SER A 25 4.20 19.52 0.37
C SER A 25 5.56 19.95 -0.21
N ARG A 26 6.59 19.11 -0.08
CA ARG A 26 7.91 19.34 -0.71
C ARG A 26 7.92 19.01 -2.21
N GLN A 27 6.89 18.35 -2.73
CA GLN A 27 6.83 17.84 -4.11
C GLN A 27 5.72 18.49 -4.95
N THR A 28 4.78 19.20 -4.32
CA THR A 28 3.65 19.82 -5.00
C THR A 28 3.03 20.95 -4.17
N ASP A 29 2.44 21.93 -4.84
CA ASP A 29 1.68 23.04 -4.24
C ASP A 29 0.19 22.70 -4.06
N LEU A 30 -0.23 21.47 -4.40
CA LEU A 30 -1.61 21.02 -4.22
C LEU A 30 -2.00 21.02 -2.74
N ALA A 31 -3.17 21.60 -2.43
CA ALA A 31 -3.68 21.65 -1.07
C ALA A 31 -3.98 20.22 -0.56
N SER A 32 -3.45 19.87 0.60
CA SER A 32 -3.62 18.54 1.19
C SER A 32 -4.28 18.61 2.56
N GLY A 33 -5.14 17.64 2.86
CA GLY A 33 -5.85 17.52 4.13
C GLY A 33 -5.84 16.09 4.66
N LEU A 34 -6.13 15.92 5.94
CA LEU A 34 -6.13 14.63 6.64
C LEU A 34 -7.51 14.33 7.20
N VAL A 35 -7.99 13.10 6.97
CA VAL A 35 -8.97 12.47 7.85
C VAL A 35 -8.19 11.52 8.75
N ASP A 36 -7.95 11.97 9.98
CA ASP A 36 -7.19 11.20 10.96
C ASP A 36 -8.00 9.99 11.45
N LEU A 37 -7.34 9.09 12.18
CA LEU A 37 -7.95 7.84 12.62
C LEU A 37 -9.21 8.07 13.49
N ALA A 38 -9.17 9.06 14.38
CA ALA A 38 -10.27 9.40 15.27
C ALA A 38 -11.49 9.92 14.49
N THR A 39 -11.24 10.81 13.53
CA THR A 39 -12.27 11.35 12.63
C THR A 39 -12.85 10.25 11.75
N LEU A 40 -12.00 9.37 11.22
CA LEU A 40 -12.43 8.24 10.40
C LEU A 40 -13.35 7.29 11.18
N GLN A 41 -13.05 7.02 12.45
CA GLN A 41 -13.88 6.14 13.28
C GLN A 41 -15.13 6.84 13.85
N SER A 42 -15.23 8.16 13.72
CA SER A 42 -16.36 8.93 14.26
C SER A 42 -17.63 8.81 13.42
N ALA A 43 -18.76 9.18 14.01
CA ALA A 43 -20.03 9.32 13.31
C ALA A 43 -20.00 10.44 12.26
N SER A 44 -19.13 11.44 12.43
CA SER A 44 -19.02 12.61 11.53
C SER A 44 -17.96 12.46 10.44
N ARG A 45 -17.44 11.24 10.22
CA ARG A 45 -16.45 10.93 9.18
C ARG A 45 -16.83 11.51 7.82
N SER A 46 -18.05 11.23 7.35
CA SER A 46 -18.50 11.66 6.02
C SER A 46 -18.55 13.18 5.91
N GLU A 47 -19.04 13.86 6.96
CA GLU A 47 -19.10 15.34 6.97
C GLU A 47 -17.72 15.98 7.08
N ALA A 48 -16.78 15.35 7.78
CA ALA A 48 -15.39 15.81 7.83
C ALA A 48 -14.71 15.67 6.46
N PHE A 49 -14.91 14.54 5.78
CA PHE A 49 -14.40 14.34 4.42
C PHE A 49 -14.99 15.37 3.45
N ASP A 50 -16.32 15.54 3.48
CA ASP A 50 -17.02 16.46 2.58
C ASP A 50 -16.58 17.92 2.78
N ARG A 51 -16.29 18.32 4.03
CA ARG A 51 -15.72 19.64 4.32
C ARG A 51 -14.35 19.84 3.69
N LEU A 52 -13.45 18.86 3.78
CA LEU A 52 -12.14 18.95 3.12
C LEU A 52 -12.29 19.19 1.61
N LEU A 53 -13.21 18.47 0.97
CA LEU A 53 -13.49 18.64 -0.46
C LEU A 53 -14.09 20.01 -0.79
N ALA A 54 -15.00 20.50 0.06
CA ALA A 54 -15.63 21.81 -0.12
C ALA A 54 -14.64 22.96 0.07
N ASP A 55 -13.68 22.80 0.99
CA ASP A 55 -12.62 23.77 1.28
C ASP A 55 -11.52 23.81 0.19
N GLY A 56 -11.67 23.03 -0.88
CA GLY A 56 -10.75 23.03 -2.01
C GLY A 56 -9.52 22.14 -1.82
N THR A 57 -9.53 21.22 -0.85
CA THR A 57 -8.46 20.23 -0.67
C THR A 57 -8.33 19.38 -1.93
N ASN A 58 -7.14 19.34 -2.52
CA ASN A 58 -6.82 18.56 -3.70
C ASN A 58 -6.42 17.12 -3.38
N ILE A 59 -5.72 16.91 -2.25
CA ILE A 59 -5.23 15.60 -1.80
C ILE A 59 -5.80 15.32 -0.40
N VAL A 60 -6.61 14.27 -0.26
CA VAL A 60 -7.10 13.83 1.06
C VAL A 60 -6.35 12.58 1.48
N LEU A 61 -5.60 12.66 2.56
CA LEU A 61 -4.94 11.54 3.21
C LEU A 61 -5.89 10.91 4.24
N LEU A 62 -5.89 9.58 4.33
CA LEU A 62 -6.69 8.81 5.27
C LEU A 62 -5.78 7.97 6.16
N ASP A 63 -5.92 8.12 7.47
CA ASP A 63 -5.23 7.25 8.42
C ASP A 63 -5.87 5.86 8.47
N ILE A 64 -5.02 4.83 8.53
CA ILE A 64 -5.46 3.43 8.61
C ILE A 64 -4.58 2.70 9.64
N ALA A 65 -5.21 2.00 10.59
CA ALA A 65 -4.52 1.24 11.63
C ALA A 65 -5.07 -0.18 11.84
N SER A 66 -6.17 -0.53 11.18
CA SER A 66 -6.87 -1.81 11.32
C SER A 66 -7.73 -2.14 10.09
N LEU A 67 -8.16 -3.39 9.96
CA LEU A 67 -9.13 -3.80 8.94
C LEU A 67 -10.44 -3.02 9.02
N GLU A 68 -10.86 -2.62 10.22
CA GLU A 68 -12.03 -1.79 10.42
C GLU A 68 -11.82 -0.39 9.83
N SER A 69 -10.74 0.30 10.21
CA SER A 69 -10.42 1.62 9.64
C SER A 69 -10.20 1.56 8.13
N GLN A 70 -9.63 0.47 7.61
CA GLN A 70 -9.46 0.23 6.17
C GLN A 70 -10.82 0.11 5.46
N ALA A 71 -11.78 -0.62 6.03
CA ALA A 71 -13.12 -0.72 5.46
C ALA A 71 -13.87 0.63 5.50
N LEU A 72 -13.69 1.43 6.57
CA LEU A 72 -14.25 2.78 6.65
C LEU A 72 -13.63 3.72 5.61
N ALA A 73 -12.32 3.65 5.37
CA ALA A 73 -11.66 4.40 4.31
C ALA A 73 -12.22 4.01 2.92
N GLY A 74 -12.41 2.72 2.67
CA GLY A 74 -12.99 2.20 1.42
C GLY A 74 -14.40 2.75 1.16
N LYS A 75 -15.23 2.80 2.20
CA LYS A 75 -16.58 3.41 2.16
C LYS A 75 -16.52 4.87 1.72
N GLU A 76 -15.64 5.67 2.30
CA GLU A 76 -15.54 7.09 1.96
C GLU A 76 -15.01 7.29 0.54
N ILE A 77 -13.93 6.61 0.16
CA ILE A 77 -13.38 6.67 -1.20
C ILE A 77 -14.46 6.32 -2.24
N TRP A 78 -15.22 5.26 -1.99
CA TRP A 78 -16.31 4.87 -2.87
C TRP A 78 -17.44 5.89 -2.88
N ARG A 79 -17.84 6.44 -1.73
CA ARG A 79 -18.92 7.42 -1.60
C ARG A 79 -18.61 8.72 -2.35
N VAL A 80 -17.39 9.25 -2.23
CA VAL A 80 -17.02 10.56 -2.78
C VAL A 80 -16.61 10.53 -4.26
N ARG A 81 -16.56 9.34 -4.86
CA ARG A 81 -16.20 9.16 -6.28
C ARG A 81 -17.08 10.04 -7.18
N ARG A 82 -16.47 10.71 -8.15
CA ARG A 82 -17.19 11.57 -9.12
C ARG A 82 -17.46 10.86 -10.44
N PRO A 83 -18.51 11.26 -11.19
CA PRO A 83 -18.65 10.89 -12.59
C PRO A 83 -17.39 11.28 -13.37
N GLY A 84 -16.82 10.36 -14.14
CA GLY A 84 -15.52 10.53 -14.80
C GLY A 84 -14.31 10.03 -14.01
N GLY A 85 -14.51 9.59 -12.77
CA GLY A 85 -13.49 8.92 -11.95
C GLY A 85 -12.84 9.83 -10.92
N THR A 86 -12.10 9.21 -10.01
CA THR A 86 -11.29 9.87 -8.98
C THR A 86 -9.94 9.17 -8.94
N LEU A 87 -8.84 9.93 -8.90
CA LEU A 87 -7.51 9.36 -8.76
C LEU A 87 -7.31 8.94 -7.29
N VAL A 88 -6.97 7.68 -7.07
CA VAL A 88 -6.63 7.16 -5.75
C VAL A 88 -5.19 6.67 -5.80
N VAL A 89 -4.39 7.05 -4.80
CA VAL A 89 -2.96 6.74 -4.73
C VAL A 89 -2.68 6.05 -3.41
N GLY A 90 -1.97 4.92 -3.46
CA GLY A 90 -1.55 4.18 -2.27
C GLY A 90 -1.01 2.81 -2.63
N SER A 91 -0.66 2.02 -1.61
CA SER A 91 -0.27 0.61 -1.77
C SER A 91 -1.49 -0.27 -2.07
N SER A 92 -1.30 -1.59 -2.07
CA SER A 92 -2.40 -2.58 -2.09
C SER A 92 -3.42 -2.37 -0.95
N GLY A 93 -3.09 -1.60 0.08
CA GLY A 93 -4.04 -1.20 1.12
C GLY A 93 -5.28 -0.46 0.57
N ILE A 94 -5.15 0.28 -0.53
CA ILE A 94 -6.29 0.92 -1.23
C ILE A 94 -7.19 -0.14 -1.89
N GLU A 95 -6.58 -1.14 -2.53
CA GLU A 95 -7.32 -2.22 -3.17
C GLU A 95 -8.16 -2.98 -2.13
N TYR A 96 -7.57 -3.32 -0.99
CA TYR A 96 -8.28 -3.99 0.10
C TYR A 96 -9.41 -3.14 0.68
N ALA A 97 -9.22 -1.83 0.82
CA ALA A 97 -10.26 -0.90 1.27
C ALA A 97 -11.46 -0.90 0.31
N LEU A 98 -11.21 -0.75 -0.99
CA LEU A 98 -12.26 -0.75 -2.01
C LEU A 98 -12.94 -2.11 -2.16
N LEU A 99 -12.18 -3.21 -2.10
CA LEU A 99 -12.72 -4.57 -2.13
C LEU A 99 -13.66 -4.83 -0.94
N ALA A 100 -13.33 -4.34 0.25
CA ALA A 100 -14.20 -4.46 1.42
C ALA A 100 -15.55 -3.77 1.18
N GLU A 101 -15.54 -2.56 0.61
CA GLU A 101 -16.76 -1.83 0.27
C GLU A 101 -17.56 -2.54 -0.83
N TRP A 102 -16.91 -2.95 -1.93
CA TRP A 102 -17.55 -3.66 -3.04
C TRP A 102 -18.14 -5.02 -2.66
N ALA A 103 -17.48 -5.73 -1.75
CA ALA A 103 -18.03 -6.96 -1.19
C ALA A 103 -19.27 -6.65 -0.34
N SER A 104 -19.21 -5.60 0.49
CA SER A 104 -20.32 -5.24 1.39
C SER A 104 -21.58 -4.77 0.67
N ASN A 105 -21.43 -4.12 -0.49
CA ASN A 105 -22.54 -3.63 -1.30
C ASN A 105 -22.90 -4.56 -2.48
N GLY A 106 -22.27 -5.73 -2.57
CA GLY A 106 -22.57 -6.74 -3.60
C GLY A 106 -22.06 -6.41 -5.00
N THR A 107 -21.21 -5.39 -5.18
CA THR A 107 -20.57 -5.07 -6.46
C THR A 107 -19.65 -6.20 -6.93
N VAL A 108 -18.95 -6.86 -6.00
CA VAL A 108 -18.08 -8.00 -6.29
C VAL A 108 -18.44 -9.16 -5.38
N ARG A 109 -18.47 -10.38 -5.92
CA ARG A 109 -18.51 -11.60 -5.12
C ARG A 109 -17.08 -12.00 -4.76
N VAL A 110 -16.83 -12.15 -3.47
CA VAL A 110 -15.52 -12.58 -2.95
C VAL A 110 -15.49 -14.11 -2.98
N GLU A 111 -14.91 -14.68 -4.03
CA GLU A 111 -14.56 -16.10 -4.09
C GLU A 111 -13.10 -16.25 -4.54
N PRO A 112 -12.11 -15.93 -3.68
CA PRO A 112 -10.72 -16.16 -3.99
C PRO A 112 -10.46 -17.68 -3.97
N SER A 113 -10.51 -18.28 -5.15
CA SER A 113 -10.08 -19.64 -5.41
C SER A 113 -8.75 -19.58 -6.14
N PHE A 114 -7.66 -19.82 -5.43
CA PHE A 114 -6.38 -20.11 -6.06
C PHE A 114 -6.15 -21.61 -6.01
N SER A 115 -6.19 -22.28 -7.17
CA SER A 115 -5.73 -23.65 -7.25
C SER A 115 -4.21 -23.66 -7.06
N PRO A 116 -3.67 -24.44 -6.10
CA PRO A 116 -2.22 -24.59 -5.99
C PRO A 116 -1.65 -25.07 -7.33
N PRO A 117 -0.48 -24.57 -7.77
CA PRO A 117 0.13 -25.00 -9.02
C PRO A 117 0.49 -26.50 -9.04
N GLY A 118 0.43 -27.18 -7.87
CA GLY A 118 0.80 -28.58 -7.70
C GLY A 118 2.31 -28.72 -7.44
N ALA A 119 2.73 -29.96 -7.20
CA ALA A 119 4.15 -30.29 -7.09
C ALA A 119 4.80 -30.33 -8.48
N ALA A 120 6.05 -29.88 -8.58
CA ALA A 120 6.87 -30.01 -9.77
C ALA A 120 8.13 -30.80 -9.43
N GLU A 121 8.61 -31.64 -10.35
CA GLU A 121 9.85 -32.40 -10.16
C GLU A 121 11.10 -31.51 -10.13
N ARG A 122 11.05 -30.36 -10.83
CA ARG A 122 12.14 -29.39 -10.91
C ARG A 122 11.59 -27.97 -10.84
N ILE A 123 12.23 -27.13 -10.04
CA ILE A 123 11.86 -25.72 -9.86
C ILE A 123 13.11 -24.87 -10.09
N ALA A 124 12.98 -23.82 -10.90
CA ALA A 124 13.97 -22.76 -10.99
C ALA A 124 13.41 -21.52 -10.27
N VAL A 125 14.24 -20.87 -9.47
CA VAL A 125 13.90 -19.64 -8.74
C VAL A 125 14.87 -18.55 -9.16
N VAL A 126 14.35 -17.39 -9.54
CA VAL A 126 15.15 -16.21 -9.89
C VAL A 126 14.94 -15.17 -8.82
N SER A 127 16.04 -14.64 -8.27
CA SER A 127 16.00 -13.62 -7.22
C SER A 127 16.85 -12.42 -7.62
N GLY A 128 16.21 -11.26 -7.73
CA GLY A 128 16.90 -9.99 -8.04
C GLY A 128 16.89 -8.96 -6.91
N SER A 129 16.25 -9.26 -5.76
CA SER A 129 16.15 -8.32 -4.65
C SER A 129 17.41 -8.37 -3.77
N CYS A 130 18.00 -7.20 -3.50
CA CYS A 130 19.16 -7.05 -2.62
C CYS A 130 18.77 -6.82 -1.14
N SER A 131 17.57 -7.22 -0.72
CA SER A 131 17.13 -7.03 0.66
C SER A 131 17.76 -8.06 1.62
N PRO A 132 17.99 -7.71 2.91
CA PRO A 132 18.43 -8.68 3.91
C PRO A 132 17.48 -9.88 4.08
N THR A 133 16.19 -9.71 3.78
CA THR A 133 15.21 -10.80 3.81
C THR A 133 15.45 -11.78 2.67
N THR A 134 15.68 -11.26 1.47
CA THR A 134 15.98 -12.07 0.28
C THR A 134 17.29 -12.83 0.44
N GLU A 135 18.32 -12.21 1.00
CA GLU A 135 19.58 -12.88 1.35
C GLU A 135 19.35 -14.11 2.24
N ARG A 136 18.53 -13.98 3.29
CA ARG A 136 18.19 -15.11 4.17
C ARG A 136 17.42 -16.22 3.45
N GLN A 137 16.49 -15.86 2.56
CA GLN A 137 15.73 -16.82 1.76
C GLN A 137 16.64 -17.61 0.80
N ILE A 138 17.59 -16.94 0.14
CA ILE A 138 18.58 -17.58 -0.73
C ILE A 138 19.42 -18.56 0.07
N ARG A 139 19.99 -18.14 1.21
CA ARG A 139 20.78 -19.05 2.06
C ARG A 139 20.01 -20.28 2.49
N HIS A 140 18.75 -20.11 2.88
CA HIS A 140 17.89 -21.23 3.25
C HIS A 140 17.68 -22.21 2.09
N ALA A 141 17.37 -21.70 0.89
CA ALA A 141 17.19 -22.54 -0.30
C ALA A 141 18.47 -23.34 -0.65
N LEU A 142 19.64 -22.70 -0.60
CA LEU A 142 20.92 -23.36 -0.86
C LEU A 142 21.23 -24.49 0.14
N THR A 143 20.77 -24.35 1.39
CA THR A 143 20.88 -25.43 2.39
C THR A 143 19.81 -26.51 2.25
N ASP A 144 18.76 -26.25 1.45
CA ASP A 144 17.58 -27.10 1.30
C ASP A 144 17.45 -27.64 -0.15
N GLY A 145 18.59 -28.02 -0.74
CA GLY A 145 18.64 -28.76 -2.00
C GLY A 145 18.60 -27.93 -3.29
N PHE A 146 18.61 -26.60 -3.21
CA PHE A 146 18.80 -25.77 -4.40
C PHE A 146 20.28 -25.59 -4.73
N ASP A 147 20.62 -25.74 -6.01
CA ASP A 147 21.91 -25.30 -6.55
C ASP A 147 21.86 -23.80 -6.88
N GLY A 148 22.82 -23.05 -6.36
CA GLY A 148 22.95 -21.61 -6.60
C GLY A 148 23.72 -21.29 -7.87
N ILE A 149 23.17 -20.41 -8.71
CA ILE A 149 23.88 -19.79 -9.83
C ILE A 149 23.92 -18.30 -9.55
N GLU A 150 25.11 -17.78 -9.24
CA GLU A 150 25.33 -16.35 -9.05
C GLU A 150 25.37 -15.65 -10.42
N VAL A 151 24.78 -14.46 -10.49
CA VAL A 151 24.77 -13.63 -11.70
C VAL A 151 25.48 -12.33 -11.35
N ASP A 152 26.62 -12.09 -12.00
CA ASP A 152 27.34 -10.82 -11.85
C ASP A 152 26.67 -9.75 -12.73
N PRO A 153 26.08 -8.69 -12.14
CA PRO A 153 25.45 -7.63 -12.92
C PRO A 153 26.44 -6.81 -13.77
N VAL A 154 27.76 -6.92 -13.53
CA VAL A 154 28.79 -6.26 -14.34
C VAL A 154 29.14 -7.06 -15.61
N GLU A 155 28.90 -8.37 -15.60
CA GLU A 155 29.18 -9.27 -16.74
C GLU A 155 27.97 -9.46 -17.68
N LEU A 156 26.83 -8.82 -17.38
CA LEU A 156 25.61 -8.79 -18.21
C LEU A 156 25.60 -7.60 -19.20
#